data_AF-A0A1Q3ZK57-F1
#
_entry.id   AF-A0A1Q3ZK57-F1
#
_cell.length_a   1.000
_cell.length_b   1.000
_cell.length_c   1.000
_cell.angle_alpha   90.00
_cell.angle_beta   90.00
_cell.angle_gamma   90.00
#
_symmetry.space_group_name_H-M   'P 1'
#
loop_
_entity.id
_entity.type
_entity.pdbx_description
1 polymer ?
#
loop_
_entity_poly.entity_id
_entity_poly.type
_entity_poly.pdbx_seq_one_letter_code
_entity_poly.pdbx_strand_id
1 'polypeptide(L)'
;MRMILKETVRELPLDWVNLNSYRDSTAYRKEIYLIEQNNVINDLIYLFYSLFGNLKNSLSIYNKSWWDFCLDTWDFNKDTYNYDLEGKSTETQEYLKLLKESQIEINYSGCCICENWDRFLQVVLGCIINHRAPYSPIFFDMENKFFFYFHHTGSIGFYYKEENTVVQQILLKANKYYKVEN
;
A
#
# COMPACT_ATOMS: atom_id res chain seq x y z
N MET A 1 1.85 -6.13 19.27
CA MET A 1 2.41 -4.76 19.18
C MET A 1 1.66 -4.07 18.05
N ARG A 2 1.16 -2.85 18.25
CA ARG A 2 0.43 -2.14 17.18
C ARG A 2 1.36 -1.95 15.98
N MET A 3 0.85 -2.18 14.77
CA MET A 3 1.62 -2.02 13.54
C MET A 3 1.25 -0.74 12.82
N ILE A 4 -0.01 -0.34 12.94
CA ILE A 4 -0.54 0.89 12.39
C ILE A 4 -1.36 1.63 13.43
N LEU A 5 -1.44 2.95 13.28
CA LEU A 5 -2.28 3.83 14.09
C LEU A 5 -3.14 4.69 13.17
N LYS A 6 -4.42 4.83 13.50
CA LYS A 6 -5.32 5.73 12.77
C LYS A 6 -4.83 7.16 12.84
N GLU A 7 -4.84 7.85 11.70
CA GLU A 7 -4.69 9.30 11.66
C GLU A 7 -6.07 9.94 11.80
N THR A 8 -6.34 10.55 12.95
CA THR A 8 -7.65 11.14 13.27
C THR A 8 -7.97 12.43 12.52
N VAL A 9 -7.00 12.99 11.79
CA VAL A 9 -7.11 14.33 11.17
C VAL A 9 -6.90 14.28 9.65
N ARG A 10 -6.65 13.11 9.06
CA ARG A 10 -6.29 12.97 7.65
C ARG A 10 -7.23 12.02 6.92
N GLU A 11 -8.10 12.57 6.07
CA GLU A 11 -8.61 11.88 4.89
C GLU A 11 -7.52 11.91 3.79
N LEU A 12 -7.65 11.18 2.67
CA LEU A 12 -6.66 11.31 1.59
C LEU A 12 -6.73 12.74 1.01
N PRO A 13 -5.75 13.63 1.26
CA PRO A 13 -5.90 15.06 0.99
C PRO A 13 -5.34 15.47 -0.38
N LEU A 14 -5.01 14.51 -1.24
CA LEU A 14 -4.44 14.78 -2.55
C LEU A 14 -5.57 15.07 -3.55
N ASP A 15 -5.98 16.34 -3.63
CA ASP A 15 -7.02 16.85 -4.53
C ASP A 15 -6.80 16.53 -6.02
N TRP A 16 -5.57 16.21 -6.39
CA TRP A 16 -5.15 15.82 -7.73
C TRP A 16 -5.25 14.31 -8.02
N VAL A 17 -5.62 13.48 -7.04
CA VAL A 17 -5.74 12.03 -7.15
C VAL A 17 -7.18 11.62 -7.39
N ASN A 18 -7.42 10.88 -8.48
CA ASN A 18 -8.70 10.25 -8.73
C ASN A 18 -8.69 8.82 -8.17
N LEU A 19 -9.30 8.63 -6.99
CA LEU A 19 -9.40 7.34 -6.32
C LEU A 19 -10.22 6.28 -7.06
N ASN A 20 -11.10 6.69 -7.99
CA ASN A 20 -11.89 5.77 -8.80
C ASN A 20 -11.10 5.28 -10.04
N SER A 21 -10.14 6.08 -10.50
CA SER A 21 -9.30 5.77 -11.65
C SER A 21 -7.98 6.51 -11.55
N TYR A 22 -6.93 5.82 -11.09
CA TYR A 22 -5.62 6.45 -10.92
C TYR A 22 -5.06 7.02 -12.23
N ARG A 23 -5.41 6.41 -13.37
CA ARG A 23 -5.02 6.88 -14.71
C ARG A 23 -5.56 8.28 -15.04
N ASP A 24 -6.69 8.65 -14.46
CA ASP A 24 -7.34 9.95 -14.68
C ASP A 24 -6.91 11.00 -13.62
N SER A 25 -5.91 10.68 -12.79
CA SER A 25 -5.32 11.64 -11.85
C SER A 25 -4.50 12.69 -12.58
N THR A 26 -4.45 13.91 -12.05
CA THR A 26 -3.65 15.00 -12.63
C THR A 26 -2.19 14.93 -12.14
N ALA A 27 -1.50 13.85 -12.48
CA ALA A 27 -0.15 13.53 -12.00
C ALA A 27 0.73 12.91 -13.09
N TYR A 28 2.04 12.99 -12.89
CA TYR A 28 2.98 12.15 -13.61
C TYR A 28 2.97 10.75 -13.03
N ARG A 29 3.20 9.74 -13.88
CA ARG A 29 3.25 8.33 -13.49
C ARG A 29 4.55 7.69 -13.95
N LYS A 30 5.07 6.80 -13.11
CA LYS A 30 6.08 5.81 -13.46
C LYS A 30 5.68 4.46 -12.87
N GLU A 31 5.94 3.40 -13.61
CA GLU A 31 5.88 2.04 -13.07
C GLU A 31 7.32 1.56 -12.82
N ILE A 32 7.60 1.08 -11.62
CA ILE A 32 8.95 0.68 -11.19
C ILE A 32 8.93 -0.83 -10.90
N TYR A 33 9.59 -1.60 -11.75
CA TYR A 33 9.63 -3.05 -11.70
C TYR A 33 10.91 -3.58 -11.07
N LEU A 34 10.78 -4.68 -10.33
CA LEU A 34 11.91 -5.53 -9.98
C LEU A 34 12.57 -6.08 -11.27
N ILE A 35 13.90 -6.16 -11.29
CA ILE A 35 14.67 -6.71 -12.43
C ILE A 35 14.69 -8.24 -12.37
N GLU A 36 14.81 -8.79 -11.16
CA GLU A 36 14.77 -10.24 -10.88
C GLU A 36 13.72 -10.51 -9.80
N GLN A 37 13.09 -11.68 -9.85
CA GLN A 37 11.95 -12.04 -8.99
C GLN A 37 12.17 -13.42 -8.35
N ASN A 38 13.13 -13.52 -7.43
CA ASN A 38 13.40 -14.78 -6.73
C ASN A 38 12.49 -14.94 -5.51
N ASN A 39 12.33 -13.87 -4.72
CA ASN A 39 11.40 -13.82 -3.60
C ASN A 39 10.66 -12.48 -3.64
N VAL A 40 9.58 -12.45 -4.42
CA VAL A 40 8.86 -11.21 -4.78
C VAL A 40 8.47 -10.37 -3.56
N ILE A 41 8.03 -10.98 -2.46
CA ILE A 41 7.65 -10.24 -1.25
C ILE A 41 8.87 -9.55 -0.64
N ASN A 42 9.96 -10.27 -0.42
CA ASN A 42 11.17 -9.68 0.14
C ASN A 42 11.79 -8.65 -0.81
N ASP A 43 11.80 -8.93 -2.11
CA ASP A 43 12.34 -8.05 -3.13
C ASP A 43 11.54 -6.74 -3.21
N LEU A 44 10.20 -6.79 -3.05
CA LEU A 44 9.35 -5.60 -2.94
C LEU A 44 9.56 -4.82 -1.64
N ILE A 45 9.82 -5.49 -0.52
CA ILE A 45 10.20 -4.83 0.74
C ILE A 45 11.52 -4.09 0.56
N TYR A 46 12.51 -4.71 -0.10
CA TYR A 46 13.78 -4.05 -0.41
C TYR A 46 13.61 -2.88 -1.37
N LEU A 47 12.78 -3.01 -2.41
CA LEU A 47 12.40 -1.92 -3.31
C LEU A 47 11.81 -0.75 -2.53
N PHE A 48 10.86 -1.02 -1.62
CA PHE A 48 10.27 0.01 -0.77
C PHE A 48 11.34 0.73 0.06
N TYR A 49 12.21 0.01 0.76
CA TYR A 49 13.23 0.64 1.60
C TYR A 49 14.29 1.40 0.81
N SER A 50 14.67 0.89 -0.37
CA SER A 50 15.61 1.55 -1.28
C SER A 50 15.10 2.93 -1.72
N LEU A 51 13.83 3.00 -2.12
CA LEU A 51 13.21 4.21 -2.64
C LEU A 51 12.72 5.16 -1.53
N PHE A 52 12.03 4.62 -0.52
CA PHE A 52 11.26 5.40 0.46
C PHE A 52 11.75 5.26 1.90
N GLY A 53 12.80 4.50 2.17
CA GLY A 53 13.25 4.19 3.53
C GLY A 53 13.58 5.43 4.38
N ASN A 54 14.06 6.51 3.76
CA ASN A 54 14.33 7.79 4.42
C ASN A 54 13.05 8.59 4.74
N LEU A 55 11.94 8.26 4.09
CA LEU A 55 10.65 8.95 4.21
C LEU A 55 9.63 8.14 5.02
N LYS A 56 9.97 6.93 5.47
CA LYS A 56 9.02 6.01 6.12
C LYS A 56 8.26 6.61 7.32
N ASN A 57 8.84 7.63 7.97
CA ASN A 57 8.22 8.32 9.11
C ASN A 57 7.27 9.46 8.67
N SER A 58 7.36 9.94 7.43
CA SER A 58 6.44 10.94 6.84
C SER A 58 5.32 10.30 6.01
N LEU A 59 5.46 9.02 5.66
CA LEU A 59 4.46 8.29 4.88
C LEU A 59 3.19 7.99 5.69
N SER A 60 2.06 8.30 5.08
CA SER A 60 0.73 7.84 5.50
C SER A 60 0.23 6.76 4.55
N ILE A 61 -0.70 5.93 5.04
CA ILE A 61 -1.29 4.81 4.30
C ILE A 61 -2.80 4.99 4.29
N TYR A 62 -3.39 5.06 3.11
CA TYR A 62 -4.83 5.20 2.93
C TYR A 62 -5.45 3.91 2.40
N ASN A 63 -6.60 3.53 2.96
CA ASN A 63 -7.48 2.52 2.37
C ASN A 63 -8.94 2.95 2.54
N LYS A 64 -9.75 2.73 1.49
CA LYS A 64 -11.18 3.03 1.48
C LYS A 64 -11.99 2.07 2.35
N SER A 65 -11.49 0.85 2.54
CA SER A 65 -12.01 -0.06 3.55
C SER A 65 -10.89 -0.96 4.04
N TRP A 66 -10.49 -0.77 5.30
CA TRP A 66 -9.43 -1.57 5.89
C TRP A 66 -9.87 -3.02 6.07
N TRP A 67 -11.12 -3.28 6.48
CA TRP A 67 -11.58 -4.65 6.76
C TRP A 67 -12.00 -5.44 5.50
N ASP A 68 -12.28 -4.75 4.39
CA ASP A 68 -12.68 -5.39 3.12
C ASP A 68 -11.49 -5.58 2.15
N PHE A 69 -10.27 -5.44 2.66
CA PHE A 69 -9.06 -5.54 1.86
C PHE A 69 -8.88 -6.91 1.19
N CYS A 70 -9.24 -8.00 1.88
CA CYS A 70 -9.10 -9.36 1.38
C CYS A 70 -10.42 -9.89 0.82
N LEU A 71 -10.40 -10.50 -0.37
CA LEU A 71 -11.58 -11.00 -1.09
C LEU A 71 -12.37 -12.04 -0.30
N ASP A 72 -11.69 -12.89 0.46
CA ASP A 72 -12.32 -13.96 1.23
C ASP A 72 -12.97 -13.46 2.54
N THR A 73 -12.98 -12.15 2.81
CA THR A 73 -13.85 -11.55 3.83
C THR A 73 -15.27 -11.33 3.32
N TRP A 74 -15.51 -11.34 2.02
CA TRP A 74 -16.83 -11.17 1.41
C TRP A 74 -17.43 -12.50 0.93
N ASP A 75 -18.63 -12.82 1.39
CA ASP A 75 -19.43 -13.91 0.84
C ASP A 75 -20.28 -13.38 -0.32
N PHE A 76 -19.82 -13.62 -1.55
CA PHE A 76 -20.49 -13.19 -2.78
C PHE A 76 -21.94 -13.69 -2.89
N ASN A 77 -22.24 -14.90 -2.37
CA ASN A 77 -23.57 -15.49 -2.55
C ASN A 77 -24.62 -14.84 -1.64
N LYS A 78 -24.18 -14.31 -0.50
CA LYS A 78 -25.05 -13.69 0.51
C LYS A 78 -24.96 -12.16 0.52
N ASP A 79 -23.97 -11.61 -0.18
CA ASP A 79 -23.60 -10.20 -0.13
C ASP A 79 -23.34 -9.70 1.31
N THR A 80 -22.57 -10.49 2.06
CA THR A 80 -22.27 -10.19 3.47
C THR A 80 -20.78 -10.33 3.74
N TYR A 81 -20.27 -9.52 4.67
CA TYR A 81 -18.89 -9.62 5.14
C TYR A 81 -18.76 -10.46 6.40
N ASN A 82 -17.68 -11.25 6.47
CA ASN A 82 -17.27 -12.05 7.62
C ASN A 82 -15.77 -11.87 7.89
N TYR A 83 -15.47 -11.29 9.06
CA TYR A 83 -14.11 -10.99 9.53
C TYR A 83 -13.60 -11.93 10.65
N ASP A 84 -14.26 -13.08 10.81
CA ASP A 84 -13.74 -14.18 11.62
C ASP A 84 -12.53 -14.81 10.94
N LEU A 85 -11.62 -15.37 11.76
CA LEU A 85 -10.38 -15.98 11.25
C LEU A 85 -10.62 -17.38 10.67
N GLU A 86 -11.65 -18.08 11.15
CA GLU A 86 -11.93 -19.45 10.74
C GLU A 86 -12.33 -19.52 9.26
N GLY A 87 -11.73 -20.46 8.53
CA GLY A 87 -11.99 -20.66 7.10
C GLY A 87 -11.34 -19.63 6.17
N LYS A 88 -10.59 -18.65 6.68
CA LYS A 88 -9.84 -17.67 5.87
C LYS A 88 -8.46 -18.18 5.48
N SER A 89 -7.87 -17.63 4.40
CA SER A 89 -6.49 -17.92 4.04
C SER A 89 -5.50 -17.45 5.11
N THR A 90 -4.30 -18.00 5.14
CA THR A 90 -3.25 -17.58 6.08
C THR A 90 -2.96 -16.08 5.97
N GLU A 91 -2.89 -15.54 4.76
CA GLU A 91 -2.65 -14.10 4.53
C GLU A 91 -3.76 -13.24 5.11
N THR A 92 -5.02 -13.61 4.84
CA THR A 92 -6.18 -12.90 5.38
C THR A 92 -6.22 -12.97 6.90
N GLN A 93 -5.91 -14.14 7.49
CA GLN A 93 -5.85 -14.28 8.94
C GLN A 93 -4.79 -13.35 9.55
N GLU A 94 -3.59 -13.28 8.97
CA GLU A 94 -2.52 -12.39 9.45
C GLU A 94 -2.90 -10.92 9.30
N TYR A 95 -3.56 -10.55 8.19
CA TYR A 95 -4.06 -9.20 7.99
C TYR A 95 -5.17 -8.81 8.99
N LEU A 96 -6.15 -9.68 9.21
CA LEU A 96 -7.21 -9.43 10.20
C LEU A 96 -6.66 -9.36 11.63
N LYS A 97 -5.67 -10.19 11.97
CA LYS A 97 -4.95 -10.09 13.24
C LYS A 97 -4.23 -8.74 13.37
N LEU A 98 -3.59 -8.26 12.30
CA LEU A 98 -2.93 -6.95 12.27
C LEU A 98 -3.93 -5.82 12.59
N LEU A 99 -5.12 -5.83 11.98
CA LEU A 99 -6.16 -4.83 12.26
C LEU A 99 -6.66 -4.90 13.71
N LYS A 100 -6.93 -6.12 14.21
CA LYS A 100 -7.37 -6.36 15.60
C LYS A 100 -6.31 -5.90 16.61
N GLU A 101 -5.05 -6.28 16.42
CA GLU A 101 -3.92 -5.86 17.26
C GLU A 101 -3.71 -4.34 17.24
N SER A 102 -3.94 -3.72 16.08
CA SER A 102 -3.82 -2.26 15.87
C SER A 102 -5.07 -1.47 16.29
N GLN A 103 -6.13 -2.17 16.72
CA GLN A 103 -7.41 -1.58 17.15
C GLN A 103 -8.06 -0.70 16.08
N ILE A 104 -7.98 -1.13 14.82
CA ILE A 104 -8.70 -0.50 13.72
C ILE A 104 -10.15 -0.96 13.76
N GLU A 105 -11.12 -0.06 13.90
CA GLU A 105 -12.53 -0.44 13.97
C GLU A 105 -13.02 -1.03 12.65
N ILE A 106 -13.96 -1.96 12.75
CA ILE A 106 -14.70 -2.48 11.60
C ILE A 106 -15.40 -1.29 10.92
N ASN A 107 -15.38 -1.27 9.58
CA ASN A 107 -15.85 -0.17 8.72
C ASN A 107 -14.97 1.11 8.74
N TYR A 108 -13.82 1.11 9.41
CA TYR A 108 -12.90 2.24 9.29
C TYR A 108 -12.41 2.40 7.85
N SER A 109 -12.60 3.61 7.33
CA SER A 109 -12.07 4.11 6.05
C SER A 109 -11.24 5.34 6.38
N GLY A 110 -10.02 5.40 5.86
CA GLY A 110 -9.15 6.55 6.10
C GLY A 110 -7.68 6.21 6.21
N CYS A 111 -6.92 7.16 6.75
CA CYS A 111 -5.48 7.09 6.80
C CYS A 111 -4.98 6.45 8.10
N CYS A 112 -3.83 5.79 8.00
CA CYS A 112 -3.05 5.26 9.09
C CYS A 112 -1.57 5.63 8.91
N ILE A 113 -0.85 5.80 10.01
CA ILE A 113 0.62 5.75 10.03
C ILE A 113 1.08 4.34 10.38
N CYS A 114 2.29 3.97 9.98
CA CYS A 114 2.89 2.68 10.30
C CYS A 114 4.01 2.83 11.33
N GLU A 115 3.91 2.06 12.41
CA GLU A 115 4.94 1.98 13.46
C GLU A 115 5.91 0.81 13.24
N ASN A 116 5.50 -0.20 12.46
CA ASN A 116 6.33 -1.34 12.13
C ASN A 116 6.20 -1.72 10.65
N TRP A 117 7.00 -1.07 9.82
CA TRP A 117 7.02 -1.25 8.37
C TRP A 117 7.38 -2.67 7.95
N ASP A 118 8.32 -3.33 8.63
CA ASP A 118 8.76 -4.70 8.28
C ASP A 118 7.60 -5.68 8.37
N ARG A 119 6.92 -5.72 9.52
CA ARG A 119 5.79 -6.64 9.73
C ARG A 119 4.57 -6.23 8.90
N PHE A 120 4.30 -4.92 8.81
CA PHE A 120 3.17 -4.41 8.01
C PHE A 120 3.30 -4.78 6.53
N LEU A 121 4.45 -4.49 5.92
CA LEU A 121 4.68 -4.78 4.51
C LEU A 121 4.67 -6.29 4.25
N GLN A 122 5.24 -7.10 5.14
CA GLN A 122 5.22 -8.56 4.98
C GLN A 122 3.79 -9.11 4.91
N VAL A 123 2.89 -8.61 5.77
CA VAL A 123 1.47 -9.02 5.78
C VAL A 123 0.72 -8.51 4.56
N VAL A 124 0.85 -7.20 4.25
CA VAL A 124 0.10 -6.56 3.16
C VAL A 124 0.56 -7.06 1.79
N LEU A 125 1.85 -7.21 1.57
CA LEU A 125 2.39 -7.75 0.31
C LEU A 125 2.04 -9.23 0.16
N GLY A 126 2.00 -10.01 1.25
CA GLY A 126 1.49 -11.38 1.21
C GLY A 126 0.08 -11.44 0.63
N CYS A 127 -0.81 -10.54 1.09
CA CYS A 127 -2.18 -10.47 0.55
C CYS A 127 -2.22 -10.07 -0.93
N ILE A 128 -1.40 -9.09 -1.35
CA ILE A 128 -1.40 -8.57 -2.73
C ILE A 128 -0.81 -9.58 -3.71
N ILE A 129 0.36 -10.14 -3.40
CA ILE A 129 1.08 -11.07 -4.29
C ILE A 129 0.33 -12.40 -4.43
N ASN A 130 -0.32 -12.88 -3.36
CA ASN A 130 -1.11 -14.11 -3.41
C ASN A 130 -2.56 -13.87 -3.86
N HIS A 131 -2.87 -12.71 -4.45
CA HIS A 131 -4.19 -12.36 -4.99
C HIS A 131 -5.33 -12.47 -3.98
N ARG A 132 -5.03 -12.32 -2.69
CA ARG A 132 -6.05 -12.23 -1.64
C ARG A 132 -6.64 -10.84 -1.57
N ALA A 133 -5.84 -9.81 -1.82
CA ALA A 133 -6.31 -8.45 -1.97
C ALA A 133 -6.40 -8.06 -3.45
N PRO A 134 -7.54 -7.51 -3.92
CA PRO A 134 -7.70 -7.11 -5.31
C PRO A 134 -6.94 -5.82 -5.65
N TYR A 135 -6.69 -4.97 -4.64
CA TYR A 135 -6.03 -3.69 -4.78
C TYR A 135 -5.05 -3.50 -3.61
N SER A 136 -3.99 -2.74 -3.83
CA SER A 136 -3.07 -2.32 -2.77
C SER A 136 -3.60 -1.05 -2.08
N PRO A 137 -3.33 -0.85 -0.77
CA PRO A 137 -3.54 0.45 -0.15
C PRO A 137 -2.63 1.51 -0.81
N ILE A 138 -2.99 2.77 -0.64
CA ILE A 138 -2.20 3.88 -1.15
C ILE A 138 -1.23 4.33 -0.08
N PHE A 139 0.05 4.45 -0.44
CA PHE A 139 1.09 5.03 0.38
C PHE A 139 1.39 6.41 -0.13
N PHE A 140 1.45 7.43 0.71
CA PHE A 140 1.61 8.79 0.23
C PHE A 140 2.40 9.69 1.16
N ASP A 141 2.99 10.72 0.57
CA ASP A 141 3.65 11.82 1.25
C ASP A 141 3.01 13.13 0.81
N MET A 142 2.47 13.87 1.78
CA MET A 142 1.75 15.12 1.52
C MET A 142 2.67 16.28 1.17
N GLU A 143 3.83 16.35 1.83
CA GLU A 143 4.78 17.44 1.68
C GLU A 143 5.41 17.40 0.28
N ASN A 144 5.83 16.21 -0.12
CA ASN A 144 6.47 15.94 -1.40
C ASN A 144 5.48 15.63 -2.52
N LYS A 145 4.17 15.61 -2.22
CA LYS A 145 3.05 15.43 -3.15
C LYS A 145 3.25 14.25 -4.09
N PHE A 146 3.49 13.08 -3.52
CA PHE A 146 3.50 11.82 -4.26
C PHE A 146 2.66 10.76 -3.56
N PHE A 147 2.21 9.78 -4.32
CA PHE A 147 1.66 8.53 -3.80
C PHE A 147 2.17 7.34 -4.60
N PHE A 148 2.06 6.16 -4.02
CA PHE A 148 2.34 4.92 -4.71
C PHE A 148 1.48 3.77 -4.18
N TYR A 149 1.44 2.69 -4.95
CA TYR A 149 0.83 1.43 -4.55
C TYR A 149 1.66 0.27 -5.07
N PHE A 150 1.54 -0.89 -4.44
CA PHE A 150 2.16 -2.11 -4.92
C PHE A 150 1.24 -2.82 -5.91
N HIS A 151 1.80 -3.30 -7.01
CA HIS A 151 1.08 -4.14 -7.96
C HIS A 151 1.44 -5.60 -7.75
N HIS A 152 0.47 -6.50 -7.94
CA HIS A 152 0.65 -7.94 -7.74
C HIS A 152 1.71 -8.57 -8.65
N THR A 153 2.11 -7.88 -9.73
CA THR A 153 3.15 -8.33 -10.66
C THR A 153 4.58 -8.06 -10.17
N GLY A 154 4.78 -7.56 -8.95
CA GLY A 154 6.11 -7.23 -8.45
C GLY A 154 6.62 -5.86 -8.91
N SER A 155 5.75 -4.85 -8.85
CA SER A 155 6.10 -3.47 -9.20
C SER A 155 5.44 -2.44 -8.27
N ILE A 156 5.92 -1.21 -8.34
CA ILE A 156 5.32 -0.04 -7.68
C ILE A 156 4.84 0.93 -8.76
N GLY A 157 3.54 1.25 -8.72
CA GLY A 157 2.97 2.37 -9.47
C GLY A 157 3.22 3.64 -8.68
N PHE A 158 4.12 4.50 -9.17
CA PHE A 158 4.55 5.74 -8.52
C PHE A 158 3.96 6.96 -9.23
N TYR A 159 3.25 7.81 -8.48
CA TYR A 159 2.58 9.00 -8.97
C TYR A 159 3.05 10.23 -8.21
N TYR A 160 3.29 11.33 -8.91
CA TYR A 160 3.76 12.57 -8.29
C TYR A 160 3.21 13.79 -9.01
N LYS A 161 2.97 14.86 -8.26
CA LYS A 161 2.44 16.11 -8.82
C LYS A 161 3.50 16.93 -9.54
N GLU A 162 4.71 16.97 -8.99
CA GLU A 162 5.84 17.75 -9.49
C GLU A 162 7.18 17.09 -9.14
N GLU A 163 8.20 17.27 -9.98
CA GLU A 163 9.55 16.74 -9.74
C GLU A 163 10.35 17.62 -8.76
N ASN A 164 9.97 17.61 -7.48
CA ASN A 164 10.78 18.20 -6.42
C ASN A 164 12.05 17.36 -6.14
N THR A 165 12.94 17.87 -5.29
CA THR A 165 14.21 17.21 -4.96
C THR A 165 14.04 15.78 -4.44
N VAL A 166 13.00 15.51 -3.65
CA VAL A 166 12.73 14.17 -3.10
C VAL A 166 12.28 13.21 -4.20
N VAL A 167 11.33 13.64 -5.03
CA VAL A 167 10.85 12.87 -6.19
C VAL A 167 12.01 12.59 -7.16
N GLN A 168 12.85 13.58 -7.46
CA GLN A 168 14.04 13.39 -8.30
C GLN A 168 15.00 12.34 -7.73
N GLN A 169 15.25 12.35 -6.41
CA GLN A 169 16.10 11.33 -5.78
C GLN A 169 15.50 9.93 -5.86
N ILE A 170 14.18 9.80 -5.67
CA ILE A 170 13.46 8.53 -5.85
C ILE A 170 13.63 8.04 -7.29
N LEU A 171 13.38 8.89 -8.28
CA LEU A 171 13.48 8.55 -9.70
C LEU A 171 14.93 8.21 -10.11
N LEU A 172 15.92 8.92 -9.59
CA LEU A 172 17.35 8.62 -9.85
C LEU A 172 17.72 7.24 -9.33
N LYS A 173 17.30 6.88 -8.10
CA LYS A 173 17.49 5.53 -7.56
C LYS A 173 16.73 4.48 -8.39
N ALA A 174 15.48 4.78 -8.75
CA ALA A 174 14.63 3.91 -9.56
C ALA A 174 15.32 3.55 -10.88
N ASN A 175 15.77 4.54 -11.64
CA ASN A 175 16.44 4.35 -12.93
C ASN A 175 17.82 3.67 -12.81
N LYS A 176 18.48 3.79 -11.65
CA LYS A 176 19.80 3.20 -11.44
C LYS A 176 19.73 1.70 -11.11
N TYR A 177 18.70 1.28 -10.37
CA TYR A 177 18.65 -0.05 -9.76
C TYR A 177 17.47 -0.91 -10.20
N TYR A 178 16.49 -0.33 -10.91
CA TYR A 178 15.24 -0.98 -11.25
C TYR A 178 14.83 -0.67 -12.69
N LYS A 179 13.84 -1.40 -13.21
CA LYS A 179 13.29 -1.13 -14.54
C LYS A 179 12.13 -0.12 -14.42
N VAL A 180 12.24 1.02 -15.09
CA VAL A 180 11.25 2.11 -15.02
C VAL A 180 10.52 2.27 -16.35
N GLU A 181 9.20 2.30 -16.32
CA GLU A 181 8.32 2.56 -17.47
C GLU A 181 7.37 3.74 -17.18
N ASN A 182 6.73 4.28 -18.22
CA ASN A 182 5.76 5.38 -18.11
C ASN A 182 4.31 4.85 -18.01
#